data_AF-A0A9E2EF42-F1
#
_entry.id   AF-A0A9E2EF42-F1
#
_cell.length_a   1.000
_cell.length_b   1.000
_cell.length_c   1.000
_cell.angle_alpha   90.00
_cell.angle_beta   90.00
_cell.angle_gamma   90.00
#
_symmetry.space_group_name_H-M   'P 1'
#
loop_
_entity.id
_entity.type
_entity.pdbx_description
1 polymer ?
#
loop_
_entity_poly.entity_id
_entity_poly.type
_entity_poly.pdbx_seq_one_letter_code
_entity_poly.pdbx_strand_id
1 'polypeptide(L)'
;GAWSYDGAAGTLALNGLGSFLGVPKAVNGAELTDPADAPGSVTYDVVELIGDSMTIRINVGGGWWEFQLERVADNAQLKGNWKLDFAGVGPAEGDTQWFEISDTGPDGPRACWFDDLYQFGAGGSFSNVQGDETWLEGWQGVAEDGCGVPVAPHDGSSDAIFEYDEDAGTLKLTGLGAFLGVPKAVNGAELADPAAAPESVTYNVVELIDNSLTVRVNVGGGWWEFRLTRISNLPVVGNWKLAFAGVGPAEGDTQWFEISDTGPDGPRACWFDDVYHVGADGSFRNYQQGETWLEGWQGVAEDGCGAPVAPHDGSSAGAWSYDGAAGTLALNGLGSFLGVPKAVNGAELTDPADAPESVTYDVVELIEGSITVRINVGGGWWEFELAKD
;
A
#
# COMPACT_ATOMS: atom_id res chain seq x y z
N GLY A 1 -7.20 7.42 -9.89
CA GLY A 1 -6.80 8.63 -10.64
C GLY A 1 -5.88 9.48 -9.79
N ALA A 2 -5.08 10.36 -10.39
CA ALA A 2 -4.25 11.35 -9.68
C ALA A 2 -4.98 12.70 -9.60
N TRP A 3 -4.54 13.60 -8.72
CA TRP A 3 -5.13 14.94 -8.63
C TRP A 3 -4.05 16.02 -8.47
N SER A 4 -4.37 17.26 -8.84
CA SER A 4 -3.52 18.43 -8.60
C SER A 4 -4.35 19.65 -8.22
N TYR A 5 -3.85 20.44 -7.26
CA TYR A 5 -4.47 21.69 -6.83
C TYR A 5 -3.54 22.87 -7.14
N ASP A 6 -4.02 23.82 -7.94
CA ASP A 6 -3.37 25.10 -8.18
C ASP A 6 -4.03 26.17 -7.29
N GLY A 7 -3.38 26.51 -6.18
CA GLY A 7 -3.87 27.51 -5.24
C GLY A 7 -3.85 28.94 -5.78
N ALA A 8 -3.07 29.24 -6.82
CA ALA A 8 -3.06 30.56 -7.45
C ALA A 8 -4.22 30.72 -8.43
N ALA A 9 -4.54 29.65 -9.18
CA ALA A 9 -5.70 29.60 -10.06
C ALA A 9 -7.01 29.31 -9.32
N GLY A 10 -6.94 28.71 -8.13
CA GLY A 10 -8.10 28.22 -7.38
C GLY A 10 -8.76 27.04 -8.09
N THR A 11 -7.99 26.16 -8.71
CA THR A 11 -8.51 25.03 -9.50
C THR A 11 -8.00 23.69 -9.00
N LEU A 12 -8.88 22.69 -8.93
CA LEU A 12 -8.57 21.30 -8.61
C LEU A 12 -8.80 20.43 -9.85
N ALA A 13 -7.77 19.80 -10.38
CA ALA A 13 -7.87 18.86 -11.48
C ALA A 13 -7.80 17.42 -10.99
N LEU A 14 -8.73 16.59 -11.44
CA LEU A 14 -8.71 15.14 -11.30
C LEU A 14 -8.32 14.53 -12.64
N ASN A 15 -7.31 13.67 -12.64
CA ASN A 15 -6.79 12.97 -13.80
C ASN A 15 -7.05 11.46 -13.64
N GLY A 16 -7.65 10.85 -14.64
CA GLY A 16 -8.11 9.47 -14.62
C GLY A 16 -9.49 9.37 -15.23
N LEU A 17 -9.64 8.43 -16.17
CA LEU A 17 -10.89 8.20 -16.88
C LEU A 17 -12.05 8.03 -15.88
N GLY A 18 -13.06 8.90 -15.96
CA GLY A 18 -14.24 8.83 -15.11
C GLY A 18 -14.05 9.26 -13.65
N SER A 19 -12.94 9.93 -13.30
CA SER A 19 -12.76 10.51 -11.97
C SER A 19 -13.64 11.77 -11.80
N PHE A 20 -14.34 11.90 -10.67
CA PHE A 20 -15.21 13.04 -10.39
C PHE A 20 -15.34 13.33 -8.88
N LEU A 21 -15.75 14.55 -8.54
CA LEU A 21 -16.31 14.93 -7.23
C LEU A 21 -17.77 15.34 -7.40
N GLY A 22 -18.62 14.93 -6.46
CA GLY A 22 -20.05 15.22 -6.48
C GLY A 22 -20.83 14.24 -7.36
N VAL A 23 -21.18 14.61 -8.59
CA VAL A 23 -21.94 13.75 -9.51
C VAL A 23 -21.15 13.39 -10.78
N PRO A 24 -21.17 12.12 -11.23
CA PRO A 24 -20.33 11.63 -12.34
C PRO A 24 -20.69 12.22 -13.71
N LYS A 25 -21.91 12.73 -13.87
CA LYS A 25 -22.35 13.32 -15.14
C LYS A 25 -21.82 14.73 -15.37
N ALA A 26 -21.34 15.45 -14.36
CA ALA A 26 -20.91 16.83 -14.50
C ALA A 26 -19.44 16.87 -14.94
N VAL A 27 -19.17 17.35 -16.16
CA VAL A 27 -17.83 17.46 -16.73
C VAL A 27 -17.59 18.85 -17.31
N ASN A 28 -16.33 19.21 -17.61
CA ASN A 28 -16.02 20.55 -18.12
C ASN A 28 -16.71 20.79 -19.47
N GLY A 29 -17.66 21.72 -19.49
CA GLY A 29 -18.38 22.15 -20.69
C GLY A 29 -19.59 21.30 -21.08
N ALA A 30 -19.92 20.23 -20.36
CA ALA A 30 -21.09 19.37 -20.67
C ALA A 30 -21.64 18.61 -19.46
N GLU A 31 -22.88 18.12 -19.57
CA GLU A 31 -23.36 16.99 -18.76
C GLU A 31 -23.37 15.72 -19.60
N LEU A 32 -22.77 14.65 -19.10
CA LEU A 32 -22.74 13.36 -19.79
C LEU A 32 -24.14 12.75 -19.87
N THR A 33 -24.47 12.20 -21.03
CA THR A 33 -25.65 11.36 -21.25
C THR A 33 -25.32 9.87 -21.38
N ASP A 34 -24.05 9.54 -21.57
CA ASP A 34 -23.52 8.19 -21.66
C ASP A 34 -22.23 8.09 -20.81
N PRO A 35 -22.12 7.11 -19.88
CA PRO A 35 -20.90 6.89 -19.11
C PRO A 35 -19.66 6.61 -19.95
N ALA A 36 -19.80 6.09 -21.17
CA ALA A 36 -18.68 5.84 -22.07
C ALA A 36 -17.98 7.12 -22.55
N ASP A 37 -18.65 8.27 -22.44
CA ASP A 37 -18.11 9.59 -22.80
C ASP A 37 -17.34 10.24 -21.63
N ALA A 38 -17.08 9.50 -20.54
CA ALA A 38 -16.32 10.00 -19.41
C ALA A 38 -14.95 10.53 -19.86
N PRO A 39 -14.55 11.76 -19.45
CA PRO A 39 -13.28 12.33 -19.85
C PRO A 39 -12.13 11.72 -19.06
N GLY A 40 -10.92 11.83 -19.62
CA GLY A 40 -9.67 11.47 -18.94
C GLY A 40 -9.27 12.44 -17.83
N SER A 41 -9.88 13.63 -17.76
CA SER A 41 -9.71 14.57 -16.66
C SER A 41 -10.92 15.47 -16.47
N VAL A 42 -11.09 15.97 -15.25
CA VAL A 42 -12.11 16.95 -14.88
C VAL A 42 -11.48 18.00 -13.97
N THR A 43 -11.74 19.29 -14.24
CA THR A 43 -11.25 20.41 -13.44
C THR A 43 -12.40 21.12 -12.74
N TYR A 44 -12.23 21.44 -11.46
CA TYR A 44 -13.18 22.16 -10.64
C TYR A 44 -12.59 23.50 -10.20
N ASP A 45 -13.44 24.51 -10.09
CA ASP A 45 -13.12 25.77 -9.42
C ASP A 45 -13.31 25.57 -7.91
N VAL A 46 -12.26 25.76 -7.12
CA VAL A 46 -12.30 25.72 -5.66
C VAL A 46 -12.73 27.10 -5.16
N VAL A 47 -13.96 27.18 -4.67
CA VAL A 47 -14.58 28.41 -4.17
C VAL A 47 -14.24 28.65 -2.71
N GLU A 48 -14.18 27.58 -1.93
CA GLU A 48 -13.87 27.60 -0.51
C GLU A 48 -13.05 26.38 -0.15
N LEU A 49 -12.02 26.58 0.67
CA LEU A 49 -11.22 25.52 1.28
C LEU A 49 -10.79 26.02 2.66
N ILE A 50 -11.63 25.81 3.67
CA ILE A 50 -11.44 26.35 5.02
C ILE A 50 -11.79 25.27 6.04
N GLY A 51 -10.82 24.93 6.90
CA GLY A 51 -11.00 23.88 7.91
C GLY A 51 -11.35 22.55 7.24
N ASP A 52 -12.48 21.98 7.64
CA ASP A 52 -13.03 20.75 7.06
C ASP A 52 -13.97 21.00 5.86
N SER A 53 -14.25 22.25 5.49
CA SER A 53 -15.19 22.54 4.39
C SER A 53 -14.45 22.82 3.08
N MET A 54 -14.91 22.17 2.02
CA MET A 54 -14.50 22.45 0.65
C MET A 54 -15.73 22.68 -0.24
N THR A 55 -15.82 23.86 -0.86
CA THR A 55 -16.82 24.15 -1.88
C THR A 55 -16.15 24.19 -3.25
N ILE A 56 -16.62 23.35 -4.16
CA ILE A 56 -16.14 23.29 -5.54
C ILE A 56 -17.27 23.54 -6.54
N ARG A 57 -16.93 24.04 -7.73
CA ARG A 57 -17.86 24.28 -8.83
C ARG A 57 -17.33 23.74 -10.14
N ILE A 58 -18.23 23.33 -11.02
CA ILE A 58 -17.89 22.94 -12.39
C ILE A 58 -18.89 23.51 -13.39
N ASN A 59 -18.36 24.12 -14.46
CA ASN A 59 -19.15 24.65 -15.55
C ASN A 59 -19.44 23.56 -16.58
N VAL A 60 -20.71 23.29 -16.84
CA VAL A 60 -21.19 22.26 -17.78
C VAL A 60 -21.67 22.88 -19.10
N GLY A 61 -21.21 24.09 -19.45
CA GLY A 61 -21.55 24.83 -20.66
C GLY A 61 -22.91 25.54 -20.59
N GLY A 62 -23.95 24.83 -20.14
CA GLY A 62 -25.31 25.36 -19.94
C GLY A 62 -25.60 25.91 -18.54
N GLY A 63 -24.65 25.78 -17.60
CA GLY A 63 -24.83 26.14 -16.20
C GLY A 63 -23.66 25.65 -15.33
N TRP A 64 -23.86 25.68 -14.02
CA TRP A 64 -22.86 25.28 -13.02
C TRP A 64 -23.45 24.29 -12.03
N TRP A 65 -22.63 23.31 -11.64
CA TRP A 65 -22.83 22.57 -10.41
C TRP A 65 -21.99 23.18 -9.30
N GLU A 66 -22.50 23.12 -8.08
CA GLU A 66 -21.77 23.42 -6.84
C GLU A 66 -21.87 22.22 -5.92
N PHE A 67 -20.74 21.81 -5.37
CA PHE A 67 -20.66 20.74 -4.38
C PHE A 67 -20.00 21.31 -3.12
N GLN A 68 -20.67 21.11 -1.99
CA GLN A 68 -20.12 21.39 -0.67
C GLN A 68 -19.74 20.05 -0.07
N LEU A 69 -18.46 19.89 0.21
CA LEU A 69 -17.84 18.69 0.72
C LEU A 69 -17.34 18.99 2.13
N GLU A 70 -17.52 18.05 3.03
CA GLU A 70 -16.98 18.10 4.38
C GLU A 70 -15.92 17.01 4.51
N ARG A 71 -14.78 17.37 5.07
CA ARG A 71 -13.67 16.46 5.32
C ARG A 71 -14.10 15.50 6.41
N VAL A 72 -14.03 14.21 6.12
CA VAL A 72 -14.16 13.17 7.13
C VAL A 72 -12.90 13.14 8.00
N ALA A 73 -13.07 12.88 9.31
CA ALA A 73 -12.09 13.10 10.38
C ALA A 73 -10.64 12.67 10.11
N ASP A 74 -9.69 13.25 10.87
CA ASP A 74 -8.27 12.89 10.80
C ASP A 74 -8.03 11.46 11.33
N ASN A 75 -7.98 10.53 10.39
CA ASN A 75 -7.74 9.11 10.59
C ASN A 75 -6.28 8.76 10.98
N ALA A 76 -5.43 9.74 11.31
CA ALA A 76 -3.99 9.53 11.59
C ALA A 76 -3.71 8.40 12.59
N GLN A 77 -4.56 8.22 13.59
CA GLN A 77 -4.37 7.18 14.60
C GLN A 77 -4.52 5.77 14.06
N LEU A 78 -5.32 5.53 13.00
CA LEU A 78 -5.50 4.19 12.41
C LEU A 78 -4.49 3.89 11.31
N LYS A 79 -3.82 4.91 10.75
CA LYS A 79 -2.91 4.72 9.62
C LYS A 79 -1.83 3.67 9.90
N GLY A 80 -1.53 2.85 8.90
CA GLY A 80 -0.49 1.83 8.96
C GLY A 80 -1.03 0.43 8.68
N ASN A 81 -0.16 -0.56 8.91
CA ASN A 81 -0.48 -1.96 8.69
C ASN A 81 -0.70 -2.66 10.04
N TRP A 82 -1.83 -3.36 10.12
CA TRP A 82 -2.26 -4.08 11.31
C TRP A 82 -2.33 -5.56 10.99
N LYS A 83 -1.92 -6.41 11.95
CA LYS A 83 -2.17 -7.85 11.91
C LYS A 83 -3.16 -8.20 12.99
N LEU A 84 -3.88 -9.29 12.77
CA LEU A 84 -4.71 -9.89 13.80
C LEU A 84 -3.78 -10.48 14.88
N ASP A 85 -4.14 -10.31 16.14
CA ASP A 85 -3.48 -10.96 17.28
C ASP A 85 -4.43 -11.91 18.00
N PHE A 86 -5.73 -11.60 17.94
CA PHE A 86 -6.78 -12.34 18.60
C PHE A 86 -8.09 -12.22 17.84
N ALA A 87 -8.81 -13.34 17.75
CA ALA A 87 -10.21 -13.35 17.36
C ALA A 87 -11.02 -14.19 18.34
N GLY A 88 -12.20 -13.69 18.73
CA GLY A 88 -13.12 -14.43 19.58
C GLY A 88 -14.57 -14.09 19.28
N VAL A 89 -15.47 -15.03 19.58
CA VAL A 89 -16.91 -14.86 19.36
C VAL A 89 -17.74 -15.44 20.50
N GLY A 90 -18.84 -14.76 20.82
CA GLY A 90 -19.73 -15.16 21.90
C GLY A 90 -21.13 -14.55 21.82
N PRO A 91 -22.02 -14.91 22.75
CA PRO A 91 -23.43 -14.51 22.73
C PRO A 91 -23.65 -13.03 23.10
N ALA A 92 -22.71 -12.38 23.78
CA ALA A 92 -22.79 -10.99 24.20
C ALA A 92 -21.50 -10.22 23.83
N GLU A 93 -21.58 -8.89 23.81
CA GLU A 93 -20.44 -8.04 23.48
C GLU A 93 -19.28 -8.26 24.47
N GLY A 94 -18.11 -8.63 23.94
CA GLY A 94 -16.92 -8.97 24.74
C GLY A 94 -16.85 -10.44 25.21
N ASP A 95 -17.86 -11.27 24.95
CA ASP A 95 -17.78 -12.71 25.19
C ASP A 95 -17.04 -13.42 24.05
N THR A 96 -16.19 -14.39 24.41
CA THR A 96 -15.41 -15.20 23.46
C THR A 96 -15.62 -16.72 23.65
N GLN A 97 -16.70 -17.09 24.33
CA GLN A 97 -16.94 -18.46 24.82
C GLN A 97 -17.33 -19.49 23.74
N TRP A 98 -17.76 -19.08 22.55
CA TRP A 98 -18.07 -20.02 21.47
C TRP A 98 -16.81 -20.45 20.72
N PHE A 99 -15.89 -19.51 20.54
CA PHE A 99 -14.59 -19.74 19.93
C PHE A 99 -13.67 -18.58 20.27
N GLU A 100 -12.40 -18.88 20.50
CA GLU A 100 -11.33 -17.90 20.58
C GLU A 100 -10.00 -18.50 20.11
N ILE A 101 -9.17 -17.66 19.51
CA ILE A 101 -7.81 -18.00 19.12
C ILE A 101 -6.92 -16.76 19.23
N SER A 102 -5.68 -16.97 19.64
CA SER A 102 -4.63 -15.95 19.61
C SER A 102 -3.55 -16.37 18.62
N ASP A 103 -2.80 -15.42 18.11
CA ASP A 103 -1.63 -15.70 17.29
C ASP A 103 -0.65 -16.60 18.07
N THR A 104 -0.23 -17.69 17.44
CA THR A 104 0.76 -18.64 17.97
C THR A 104 2.04 -18.68 17.14
N GLY A 105 2.19 -17.74 16.20
CA GLY A 105 3.34 -17.59 15.33
C GLY A 105 3.19 -18.31 13.98
N PRO A 106 4.24 -18.28 13.14
CA PRO A 106 4.18 -18.71 11.73
C PRO A 106 3.95 -20.21 11.53
N ASP A 107 4.18 -21.03 12.56
CA ASP A 107 3.91 -22.48 12.52
C ASP A 107 2.53 -22.84 13.15
N GLY A 108 1.72 -21.83 13.47
CA GLY A 108 0.41 -21.98 14.07
C GLY A 108 -0.65 -22.56 13.11
N PRO A 109 -1.75 -23.13 13.64
CA PRO A 109 -2.78 -23.79 12.83
C PRO A 109 -3.55 -22.83 11.91
N ARG A 110 -3.42 -21.52 12.11
CA ARG A 110 -4.03 -20.46 11.28
C ARG A 110 -3.01 -19.36 10.97
N ALA A 111 -1.75 -19.72 10.74
CA ALA A 111 -0.68 -18.76 10.50
C ALA A 111 -1.00 -17.78 9.35
N CYS A 112 -1.54 -18.30 8.24
CA CYS A 112 -2.03 -17.52 7.10
C CYS A 112 -3.21 -16.56 7.42
N TRP A 113 -3.81 -16.64 8.60
CA TRP A 113 -4.82 -15.67 9.03
C TRP A 113 -4.19 -14.51 9.80
N PHE A 114 -3.14 -14.83 10.55
CA PHE A 114 -2.46 -13.89 11.44
C PHE A 114 -1.34 -13.13 10.72
N ASP A 115 -0.87 -13.60 9.57
CA ASP A 115 0.07 -12.86 8.71
C ASP A 115 -0.62 -11.86 7.77
N ASP A 116 -1.91 -12.06 7.47
CA ASP A 116 -2.77 -11.12 6.73
C ASP A 116 -2.70 -9.70 7.30
N LEU A 117 -2.71 -8.70 6.42
CA LEU A 117 -2.64 -7.30 6.80
C LEU A 117 -3.95 -6.58 6.54
N TYR A 118 -4.27 -5.69 7.46
CA TYR A 118 -5.32 -4.68 7.32
C TYR A 118 -4.61 -3.34 7.18
N GLN A 119 -4.61 -2.80 5.96
CA GLN A 119 -3.90 -1.56 5.65
C GLN A 119 -4.87 -0.38 5.69
N PHE A 120 -4.58 0.57 6.58
CA PHE A 120 -5.24 1.87 6.63
C PHE A 120 -4.31 2.92 6.02
N GLY A 121 -4.60 3.36 4.81
CA GLY A 121 -3.83 4.37 4.09
C GLY A 121 -4.18 5.81 4.49
N ALA A 122 -3.43 6.79 3.99
CA ALA A 122 -3.83 8.17 4.19
C ALA A 122 -5.02 8.54 3.31
N GLY A 123 -5.68 9.65 3.66
CA GLY A 123 -6.90 10.07 2.98
C GLY A 123 -8.10 9.12 3.18
N GLY A 124 -7.97 8.08 4.01
CA GLY A 124 -9.05 7.16 4.33
C GLY A 124 -9.12 5.93 3.44
N SER A 125 -8.10 5.59 2.64
CA SER A 125 -8.08 4.32 1.88
C SER A 125 -7.91 3.10 2.78
N PHE A 126 -8.48 1.97 2.39
CA PHE A 126 -8.38 0.70 3.09
C PHE A 126 -8.09 -0.46 2.13
N SER A 127 -7.30 -1.44 2.57
CA SER A 127 -7.09 -2.68 1.82
C SER A 127 -6.88 -3.88 2.74
N ASN A 128 -7.45 -5.02 2.35
CA ASN A 128 -7.06 -6.33 2.87
C ASN A 128 -5.88 -6.83 2.02
N VAL A 129 -4.74 -7.15 2.65
CA VAL A 129 -3.54 -7.64 1.95
C VAL A 129 -3.19 -9.02 2.49
N GLN A 130 -3.53 -10.05 1.72
CA GLN A 130 -3.52 -11.45 2.16
C GLN A 130 -2.38 -12.29 1.57
N GLY A 131 -1.49 -11.69 0.76
CA GLY A 131 -0.43 -12.43 0.08
C GLY A 131 -0.96 -13.57 -0.81
N ASP A 132 -0.25 -14.69 -0.82
CA ASP A 132 -0.59 -15.88 -1.62
C ASP A 132 -1.68 -16.75 -0.97
N GLU A 133 -1.81 -16.73 0.36
CA GLU A 133 -2.73 -17.57 1.12
C GLU A 133 -3.34 -16.82 2.31
N THR A 134 -4.63 -17.04 2.56
CA THR A 134 -5.37 -16.59 3.74
C THR A 134 -6.11 -17.77 4.37
N TRP A 135 -6.66 -17.61 5.58
CA TRP A 135 -7.53 -18.63 6.16
C TRP A 135 -8.91 -18.65 5.51
N LEU A 136 -9.24 -19.77 4.89
CA LEU A 136 -10.50 -20.02 4.22
C LEU A 136 -11.35 -21.02 5.01
N GLU A 137 -12.66 -20.83 4.96
CA GLU A 137 -13.64 -21.77 5.51
C GLU A 137 -14.60 -22.26 4.42
N GLY A 138 -15.27 -23.41 4.65
CA GLY A 138 -16.12 -24.05 3.64
C GLY A 138 -17.23 -23.16 3.03
N TRP A 139 -17.67 -22.10 3.71
CA TRP A 139 -18.64 -21.14 3.16
C TRP A 139 -18.08 -20.34 1.97
N GLN A 140 -16.76 -20.24 1.83
CA GLN A 140 -16.07 -19.61 0.70
C GLN A 140 -15.89 -20.57 -0.49
N GLY A 141 -16.36 -21.82 -0.39
CA GLY A 141 -16.31 -22.81 -1.47
C GLY A 141 -15.07 -23.70 -1.46
N VAL A 142 -14.21 -23.61 -0.44
CA VAL A 142 -13.12 -24.58 -0.21
C VAL A 142 -13.66 -25.90 0.36
N ALA A 143 -12.95 -27.00 0.09
CA ALA A 143 -13.39 -28.33 0.52
C ALA A 143 -13.17 -28.59 2.02
N GLU A 144 -12.09 -28.06 2.57
CA GLU A 144 -11.73 -28.11 3.99
C GLU A 144 -11.24 -26.74 4.44
N ASP A 145 -11.50 -26.38 5.69
CA ASP A 145 -11.01 -25.13 6.28
C ASP A 145 -9.48 -25.17 6.37
N GLY A 146 -8.80 -24.12 5.93
CA GLY A 146 -7.35 -24.08 5.85
C GLY A 146 -6.80 -22.87 5.10
N CYS A 147 -5.47 -22.78 5.07
CA CYS A 147 -4.78 -21.80 4.26
C CYS A 147 -4.97 -22.08 2.77
N GLY A 148 -5.24 -21.03 1.99
CA GLY A 148 -5.36 -21.12 0.55
C GLY A 148 -5.60 -19.78 -0.12
N VAL A 149 -5.70 -19.78 -1.44
CA VAL A 149 -5.80 -18.56 -2.26
C VAL A 149 -7.04 -17.73 -1.90
N PRO A 150 -6.89 -16.41 -1.61
CA PRO A 150 -8.01 -15.53 -1.29
C PRO A 150 -9.18 -15.59 -2.31
N VAL A 151 -10.41 -15.42 -1.82
CA VAL A 151 -11.64 -15.60 -2.61
C VAL A 151 -12.43 -14.31 -2.72
N ALA A 152 -12.68 -13.85 -3.94
CA ALA A 152 -13.52 -12.70 -4.24
C ALA A 152 -14.93 -12.80 -3.60
N PRO A 153 -15.49 -11.69 -3.08
CA PRO A 153 -14.95 -10.33 -3.12
C PRO A 153 -13.98 -10.00 -1.96
N HIS A 154 -13.67 -10.96 -1.08
CA HIS A 154 -12.84 -10.75 0.11
C HIS A 154 -11.34 -11.00 -0.14
N ASP A 155 -10.89 -10.85 -1.38
CA ASP A 155 -9.52 -11.12 -1.85
C ASP A 155 -8.66 -9.84 -1.94
N GLY A 156 -9.15 -8.73 -1.41
CA GLY A 156 -8.46 -7.43 -1.46
C GLY A 156 -8.47 -6.75 -2.83
N SER A 157 -9.15 -7.31 -3.84
CA SER A 157 -9.16 -6.77 -5.20
C SER A 157 -10.04 -5.53 -5.39
N SER A 158 -10.93 -5.24 -4.43
CA SER A 158 -11.84 -4.10 -4.47
C SER A 158 -11.27 -2.91 -3.70
N ASP A 159 -11.38 -1.72 -4.29
CA ASP A 159 -11.08 -0.47 -3.59
C ASP A 159 -12.00 -0.31 -2.38
N ALA A 160 -11.43 0.07 -1.24
CA ALA A 160 -12.17 0.35 -0.03
C ALA A 160 -11.66 1.63 0.65
N ILE A 161 -12.53 2.19 1.48
CA ILE A 161 -12.23 3.34 2.33
C ILE A 161 -12.66 3.03 3.76
N PHE A 162 -12.12 3.78 4.71
CA PHE A 162 -12.51 3.74 6.11
C PHE A 162 -12.84 5.12 6.68
N GLU A 163 -13.80 5.13 7.60
CA GLU A 163 -14.23 6.30 8.33
C GLU A 163 -14.22 5.97 9.82
N TYR A 164 -13.42 6.70 10.60
CA TYR A 164 -13.40 6.58 12.06
C TYR A 164 -14.09 7.78 12.70
N ASP A 165 -15.13 7.48 13.47
CA ASP A 165 -15.84 8.42 14.32
C ASP A 165 -15.45 8.14 15.78
N GLU A 166 -14.51 8.95 16.30
CA GLU A 166 -13.99 8.83 17.67
C GLU A 166 -15.08 9.09 18.71
N ASP A 167 -15.98 10.04 18.46
CA ASP A 167 -17.05 10.43 19.38
C ASP A 167 -18.12 9.32 19.47
N ALA A 168 -18.44 8.68 18.34
CA ALA A 168 -19.34 7.53 18.30
C ALA A 168 -18.65 6.21 18.70
N GLY A 169 -17.31 6.16 18.69
CA GLY A 169 -16.53 4.95 18.88
C GLY A 169 -16.79 3.93 17.78
N THR A 170 -16.90 4.36 16.52
CA THR A 170 -17.20 3.48 15.38
C THR A 170 -16.19 3.61 14.26
N LEU A 171 -15.83 2.47 13.66
CA LEU A 171 -14.99 2.37 12.47
C LEU A 171 -15.78 1.70 11.36
N LYS A 172 -16.05 2.42 10.28
CA LYS A 172 -16.78 1.90 9.12
C LYS A 172 -15.83 1.66 7.97
N LEU A 173 -15.88 0.47 7.38
CA LEU A 173 -15.26 0.15 6.11
C LEU A 173 -16.32 0.20 5.01
N THR A 174 -16.04 0.88 3.91
CA THR A 174 -16.91 0.94 2.71
C THR A 174 -16.12 0.46 1.51
N GLY A 175 -16.63 -0.57 0.84
CA GLY A 175 -15.96 -1.32 -0.22
C GLY A 175 -16.44 -2.76 -0.19
N LEU A 176 -16.87 -3.30 -1.34
CA LEU A 176 -17.38 -4.66 -1.41
C LEU A 176 -16.31 -5.65 -0.98
N GLY A 177 -16.59 -6.44 0.05
CA GLY A 177 -15.65 -7.44 0.56
C GLY A 177 -14.56 -6.92 1.50
N ALA A 178 -14.58 -5.63 1.89
CA ALA A 178 -13.67 -5.10 2.90
C ALA A 178 -14.05 -5.58 4.32
N PHE A 179 -13.08 -6.03 5.11
CA PHE A 179 -13.32 -6.54 6.46
C PHE A 179 -12.13 -6.36 7.42
N LEU A 180 -12.39 -6.45 8.73
CA LEU A 180 -11.41 -6.67 9.79
C LEU A 180 -11.64 -8.04 10.44
N GLY A 181 -10.55 -8.76 10.70
CA GLY A 181 -10.61 -10.06 11.38
C GLY A 181 -11.09 -11.17 10.46
N VAL A 182 -12.39 -11.37 10.29
CA VAL A 182 -12.94 -12.46 9.46
C VAL A 182 -13.99 -11.93 8.48
N PRO A 183 -13.97 -12.33 7.20
CA PRO A 183 -14.86 -11.74 6.19
C PRO A 183 -16.34 -12.10 6.39
N LYS A 184 -16.65 -13.20 7.08
CA LYS A 184 -18.05 -13.57 7.34
C LYS A 184 -18.75 -12.66 8.35
N ALA A 185 -18.02 -11.96 9.21
CA ALA A 185 -18.62 -11.21 10.31
C ALA A 185 -19.09 -9.83 9.85
N VAL A 186 -20.39 -9.70 9.57
CA VAL A 186 -21.00 -8.46 9.07
C VAL A 186 -22.10 -7.96 10.02
N ASN A 187 -22.53 -6.70 9.86
CA ASN A 187 -23.57 -6.14 10.74
C ASN A 187 -24.89 -6.92 10.61
N GLY A 188 -25.26 -7.64 11.67
CA GLY A 188 -26.52 -8.37 11.80
C GLY A 188 -26.52 -9.82 11.26
N ALA A 189 -25.40 -10.32 10.72
CA ALA A 189 -25.31 -11.70 10.24
C ALA A 189 -23.87 -12.23 10.18
N GLU A 190 -23.74 -13.56 10.12
CA GLU A 190 -22.56 -14.20 9.53
C GLU A 190 -22.88 -14.62 8.09
N LEU A 191 -21.99 -14.32 7.15
CA LEU A 191 -22.16 -14.70 5.75
C LEU A 191 -22.08 -16.23 5.58
N ALA A 192 -22.90 -16.75 4.67
CA ALA A 192 -22.88 -18.14 4.22
C ALA A 192 -22.54 -18.28 2.73
N ASP A 193 -22.33 -17.16 2.03
CA ASP A 193 -22.04 -17.05 0.60
C ASP A 193 -21.21 -15.78 0.37
N PRO A 194 -20.02 -15.84 -0.28
CA PRO A 194 -19.23 -14.66 -0.61
C PRO A 194 -20.00 -13.59 -1.42
N ALA A 195 -20.95 -14.00 -2.26
CA ALA A 195 -21.74 -13.07 -3.07
C ALA A 195 -22.73 -12.23 -2.24
N ALA A 196 -22.94 -12.56 -0.96
CA ALA A 196 -23.77 -11.81 -0.04
C ALA A 196 -22.99 -10.73 0.74
N ALA A 197 -21.71 -10.50 0.42
CA ALA A 197 -20.92 -9.45 1.03
C ALA A 197 -21.61 -8.08 0.91
N PRO A 198 -21.74 -7.31 2.01
CA PRO A 198 -22.32 -5.98 1.97
C PRO A 198 -21.33 -4.96 1.36
N GLU A 199 -21.85 -3.79 0.96
CA GLU A 199 -21.02 -2.67 0.50
C GLU A 199 -20.24 -1.98 1.64
N SER A 200 -20.61 -2.24 2.90
CA SER A 200 -19.92 -1.70 4.07
C SER A 200 -20.11 -2.54 5.31
N VAL A 201 -19.14 -2.49 6.23
CA VAL A 201 -19.21 -3.08 7.57
C VAL A 201 -18.79 -2.02 8.59
N THR A 202 -19.55 -1.90 9.68
CA THR A 202 -19.26 -0.99 10.80
C THR A 202 -18.87 -1.78 12.05
N TYR A 203 -17.78 -1.38 12.66
CA TYR A 203 -17.23 -1.95 13.89
C TYR A 203 -17.36 -0.96 15.04
N ASN A 204 -17.62 -1.47 16.24
CA ASN A 204 -17.44 -0.73 17.48
C ASN A 204 -15.95 -0.74 17.84
N VAL A 205 -15.33 0.42 17.98
CA VAL A 205 -13.95 0.56 18.45
C VAL A 205 -13.97 0.59 19.97
N VAL A 206 -13.39 -0.45 20.57
CA VAL A 206 -13.34 -0.62 22.03
C VAL A 206 -12.02 -0.06 22.58
N GLU A 207 -10.94 -0.23 21.82
CA GLU A 207 -9.62 0.28 22.15
C GLU A 207 -8.93 0.75 20.87
N LEU A 208 -8.35 1.95 20.91
CA LEU A 208 -7.38 2.43 19.94
C LEU A 208 -6.32 3.22 20.72
N ILE A 209 -5.25 2.54 21.11
CA ILE A 209 -4.18 3.12 21.93
C ILE A 209 -2.86 2.62 21.38
N ASP A 210 -1.98 3.56 21.02
CA ASP A 210 -0.68 3.28 20.41
C ASP A 210 -0.80 2.30 19.22
N ASN A 211 -0.30 1.08 19.40
CA ASN A 211 -0.31 0.01 18.40
C ASN A 211 -1.38 -1.05 18.67
N SER A 212 -2.35 -0.80 19.55
CA SER A 212 -3.43 -1.74 19.84
C SER A 212 -4.76 -1.22 19.30
N LEU A 213 -5.46 -2.05 18.55
CA LEU A 213 -6.81 -1.80 18.06
C LEU A 213 -7.69 -2.99 18.45
N THR A 214 -8.71 -2.75 19.27
CA THR A 214 -9.76 -3.74 19.55
C THR A 214 -11.07 -3.27 18.94
N VAL A 215 -11.64 -4.10 18.08
CA VAL A 215 -12.92 -3.85 17.42
C VAL A 215 -13.92 -4.97 17.68
N ARG A 216 -15.20 -4.63 17.67
CA ARG A 216 -16.30 -5.60 17.79
C ARG A 216 -17.35 -5.40 16.73
N VAL A 217 -17.96 -6.49 16.27
CA VAL A 217 -19.07 -6.46 15.32
C VAL A 217 -20.20 -7.37 15.79
N ASN A 218 -21.41 -6.82 15.80
CA ASN A 218 -22.62 -7.57 16.12
C ASN A 218 -23.11 -8.30 14.86
N VAL A 219 -23.13 -9.63 14.91
CA VAL A 219 -23.59 -10.50 13.81
C VAL A 219 -25.04 -10.95 14.00
N GLY A 220 -25.84 -10.22 14.78
CA GLY A 220 -27.24 -10.47 15.08
C GLY A 220 -27.46 -11.57 16.12
N GLY A 221 -26.84 -12.73 15.92
CA GLY A 221 -26.88 -13.87 16.84
C GLY A 221 -25.85 -13.80 17.96
N GLY A 222 -24.79 -13.01 17.81
CA GLY A 222 -23.68 -12.88 18.76
C GLY A 222 -22.74 -11.76 18.35
N TRP A 223 -21.54 -11.75 18.93
CA TRP A 223 -20.54 -10.70 18.75
C TRP A 223 -19.17 -11.30 18.48
N TRP A 224 -18.51 -10.79 17.45
CA TRP A 224 -17.08 -10.99 17.25
C TRP A 224 -16.29 -9.88 17.92
N GLU A 225 -15.12 -10.25 18.45
CA GLU A 225 -14.06 -9.35 18.89
C GLU A 225 -12.79 -9.68 18.12
N PHE A 226 -12.17 -8.66 17.54
CA PHE A 226 -10.86 -8.73 16.90
C PHE A 226 -9.92 -7.78 17.62
N ARG A 227 -8.75 -8.27 18.00
CA ARG A 227 -7.65 -7.44 18.49
C ARG A 227 -6.56 -7.49 17.46
N LEU A 228 -6.12 -6.33 17.06
CA LEU A 228 -5.09 -6.15 16.06
C LEU A 228 -3.94 -5.40 16.68
N THR A 229 -2.72 -5.85 16.41
CA THR A 229 -1.53 -5.06 16.69
C THR A 229 -1.06 -4.39 15.42
N ARG A 230 -0.70 -3.12 15.54
CA ARG A 230 0.00 -2.39 14.50
C ARG A 230 1.43 -2.91 14.47
N ILE A 231 1.72 -3.73 13.47
CA ILE A 231 3.04 -4.32 13.27
C ILE A 231 3.98 -3.28 12.65
N SER A 232 3.40 -2.32 11.92
CA SER A 232 4.18 -1.29 11.25
C SER A 232 3.38 0.01 11.03
N ASN A 233 3.95 1.11 11.50
CA ASN A 233 3.71 2.47 11.00
C ASN A 233 4.66 2.82 9.84
N LEU A 234 5.51 1.89 9.43
CA LEU A 234 6.69 2.19 8.63
C LEU A 234 6.27 2.44 7.19
N PRO A 235 6.45 3.67 6.68
CA PRO A 235 6.01 4.00 5.34
C PRO A 235 6.72 3.16 4.26
N VAL A 236 7.82 2.46 4.62
CA VAL A 236 8.64 1.62 3.73
C VAL A 236 7.95 0.35 3.22
N VAL A 237 6.88 -0.12 3.86
CA VAL A 237 6.15 -1.31 3.38
C VAL A 237 5.39 -1.01 2.09
N GLY A 238 5.53 -1.89 1.10
CA GLY A 238 4.84 -1.82 -0.19
C GLY A 238 5.72 -2.19 -1.38
N ASN A 239 5.18 -1.98 -2.57
CA ASN A 239 5.91 -2.04 -3.81
C ASN A 239 6.47 -0.66 -4.14
N TRP A 240 7.74 -0.64 -4.54
CA TRP A 240 8.43 0.58 -4.91
C TRP A 240 9.00 0.45 -6.31
N LYS A 241 9.03 1.54 -7.04
CA LYS A 241 9.73 1.69 -8.32
C LYS A 241 10.72 2.84 -8.21
N LEU A 242 11.82 2.75 -8.94
CA LEU A 242 12.78 3.84 -8.98
C LEU A 242 12.11 5.08 -9.62
N ALA A 243 12.35 6.25 -9.06
CA ALA A 243 11.93 7.53 -9.63
C ALA A 243 13.14 8.40 -10.00
N PHE A 244 14.23 8.27 -9.23
CA PHE A 244 15.48 8.97 -9.47
C PHE A 244 16.67 8.14 -8.98
N ALA A 245 17.80 8.25 -9.68
CA ALA A 245 19.09 7.78 -9.21
C ALA A 245 20.18 8.81 -9.49
N GLY A 246 21.05 9.04 -8.51
CA GLY A 246 22.19 9.93 -8.64
C GLY A 246 23.42 9.43 -7.87
N VAL A 247 24.61 9.84 -8.31
CA VAL A 247 25.87 9.51 -7.64
C VAL A 247 26.86 10.67 -7.67
N GLY A 248 27.61 10.82 -6.59
CA GLY A 248 28.58 11.91 -6.44
C GLY A 248 29.63 11.68 -5.36
N PRO A 249 30.58 12.62 -5.21
CA PRO A 249 31.70 12.48 -4.30
C PRO A 249 31.34 12.64 -2.81
N ALA A 250 30.21 13.27 -2.50
CA ALA A 250 29.73 13.50 -1.14
C ALA A 250 28.26 13.11 -1.01
N GLU A 251 27.79 12.95 0.23
CA GLU A 251 26.39 12.62 0.51
C GLU A 251 25.45 13.70 -0.05
N GLY A 252 24.46 13.28 -0.86
CA GLY A 252 23.52 14.17 -1.54
C GLY A 252 24.04 14.81 -2.83
N ASP A 253 25.28 14.52 -3.25
CA ASP A 253 25.78 14.96 -4.55
C ASP A 253 25.38 13.96 -5.65
N THR A 254 24.97 14.49 -6.81
CA THR A 254 24.57 13.69 -7.99
C THR A 254 25.39 14.04 -9.24
N GLN A 255 26.49 14.78 -9.07
CA GLN A 255 27.26 15.40 -10.15
C GLN A 255 28.06 14.45 -11.05
N TRP A 256 28.31 13.21 -10.64
CA TRP A 256 28.99 12.24 -11.51
C TRP A 256 28.04 11.61 -12.51
N PHE A 257 26.81 11.37 -12.07
CA PHE A 257 25.73 10.86 -12.89
C PHE A 257 24.39 11.06 -12.17
N GLU A 258 23.35 11.41 -12.91
CA GLU A 258 21.98 11.47 -12.43
C GLU A 258 20.99 11.14 -13.54
N ILE A 259 19.85 10.55 -13.18
CA ILE A 259 18.75 10.25 -14.10
C ILE A 259 17.42 10.18 -13.34
N SER A 260 16.35 10.69 -13.96
CA SER A 260 14.97 10.60 -13.47
C SER A 260 14.14 9.73 -14.40
N ASP A 261 13.09 9.12 -13.86
CA ASP A 261 12.09 8.44 -14.66
C ASP A 261 11.40 9.44 -15.61
N THR A 262 11.26 9.04 -16.87
CA THR A 262 10.58 9.81 -17.92
C THR A 262 9.47 9.00 -18.60
N GLY A 263 9.11 7.85 -18.02
CA GLY A 263 8.08 6.95 -18.49
C GLY A 263 8.62 5.77 -19.32
N PRO A 264 7.71 4.92 -19.83
CA PRO A 264 8.05 3.62 -20.43
C PRO A 264 8.85 3.70 -21.75
N ASP A 265 8.82 4.85 -22.43
CA ASP A 265 9.60 5.11 -23.65
C ASP A 265 10.92 5.85 -23.36
N GLY A 266 11.24 6.07 -22.07
CA GLY A 266 12.40 6.79 -21.60
C GLY A 266 13.70 5.98 -21.67
N PRO A 267 14.87 6.65 -21.52
CA PRO A 267 16.12 5.94 -21.34
C PRO A 267 16.07 5.06 -20.09
N ARG A 268 16.57 3.83 -20.19
CA ARG A 268 16.59 2.84 -19.09
C ARG A 268 15.20 2.54 -18.50
N ALA A 269 14.14 2.55 -19.32
CA ALA A 269 12.78 2.26 -18.85
C ALA A 269 12.68 0.93 -18.08
N CYS A 270 13.40 -0.11 -18.53
CA CYS A 270 13.49 -1.41 -17.83
C CYS A 270 14.16 -1.35 -16.44
N TRP A 271 14.76 -0.22 -16.05
CA TRP A 271 15.26 -0.01 -14.69
C TRP A 271 14.18 0.61 -13.80
N PHE A 272 13.37 1.49 -14.38
CA PHE A 272 12.34 2.23 -13.67
C PHE A 272 11.04 1.43 -13.51
N ASP A 273 10.81 0.39 -14.30
CA ASP A 273 9.68 -0.53 -14.14
C ASP A 273 9.95 -1.70 -13.17
N ASP A 274 11.20 -1.91 -12.76
CA ASP A 274 11.59 -2.88 -11.73
C ASP A 274 10.89 -2.57 -10.40
N VAL A 275 10.33 -3.60 -9.77
CA VAL A 275 9.63 -3.48 -8.48
C VAL A 275 10.50 -3.99 -7.33
N TYR A 276 10.67 -3.15 -6.32
CA TYR A 276 11.27 -3.50 -5.03
C TYR A 276 10.14 -3.77 -4.03
N HIS A 277 9.86 -5.04 -3.76
CA HIS A 277 8.80 -5.45 -2.85
C HIS A 277 9.32 -5.53 -1.41
N VAL A 278 8.76 -4.69 -0.55
CA VAL A 278 9.00 -4.65 0.89
C VAL A 278 7.74 -5.20 1.58
N GLY A 279 7.72 -6.51 1.82
CA GLY A 279 6.57 -7.22 2.38
C GLY A 279 6.38 -6.92 3.87
N ALA A 280 5.16 -6.74 4.35
CA ALA A 280 4.95 -6.42 5.77
C ALA A 280 5.20 -7.60 6.72
N ASP A 281 5.40 -8.80 6.18
CA ASP A 281 5.90 -9.99 6.86
C ASP A 281 7.42 -9.95 7.11
N GLY A 282 8.10 -8.91 6.64
CA GLY A 282 9.56 -8.77 6.71
C GLY A 282 10.29 -9.35 5.50
N SER A 283 9.57 -9.89 4.51
CA SER A 283 10.17 -10.40 3.27
C SER A 283 10.57 -9.27 2.32
N PHE A 284 11.64 -9.49 1.56
CA PHE A 284 12.08 -8.58 0.50
C PHE A 284 12.32 -9.35 -0.80
N ARG A 285 11.94 -8.74 -1.94
CA ARG A 285 12.23 -9.29 -3.27
C ARG A 285 12.34 -8.21 -4.34
N ASN A 286 13.27 -8.39 -5.27
CA ASN A 286 13.33 -7.65 -6.53
C ASN A 286 12.51 -8.37 -7.61
N TYR A 287 11.62 -7.67 -8.31
CA TYR A 287 10.82 -8.17 -9.41
C TYR A 287 11.14 -7.39 -10.69
N GLN A 288 11.86 -8.01 -11.61
CA GLN A 288 12.39 -7.34 -12.81
C GLN A 288 11.61 -7.65 -14.09
N GLN A 289 10.42 -8.24 -13.97
CA GLN A 289 9.45 -8.45 -15.06
C GLN A 289 9.98 -9.04 -16.39
N GLY A 290 11.14 -9.71 -16.36
CA GLY A 290 11.80 -10.33 -17.52
C GLY A 290 13.01 -9.57 -18.06
N GLU A 291 13.11 -8.25 -17.87
CA GLU A 291 14.24 -7.42 -18.30
C GLU A 291 14.57 -6.34 -17.27
N THR A 292 15.85 -6.09 -17.02
CA THR A 292 16.35 -4.99 -16.17
C THR A 292 17.49 -4.26 -16.88
N TRP A 293 17.92 -3.11 -16.36
CA TRP A 293 19.12 -2.44 -16.86
C TRP A 293 20.40 -3.17 -16.44
N LEU A 294 21.17 -3.63 -17.42
CA LEU A 294 22.43 -4.34 -17.22
C LEU A 294 23.61 -3.48 -17.66
N GLU A 295 24.72 -3.60 -16.95
CA GLU A 295 26.00 -2.99 -17.27
C GLU A 295 27.09 -4.05 -17.50
N GLY A 296 28.18 -3.69 -18.18
CA GLY A 296 29.24 -4.62 -18.55
C GLY A 296 29.85 -5.45 -17.39
N TRP A 297 29.81 -4.97 -16.15
CA TRP A 297 30.28 -5.74 -14.97
C TRP A 297 29.44 -7.00 -14.71
N GLN A 298 28.20 -7.04 -15.19
CA GLN A 298 27.30 -8.19 -15.12
C GLN A 298 27.53 -9.20 -16.27
N GLY A 299 28.52 -8.96 -17.13
CA GLY A 299 28.90 -9.86 -18.22
C GLY A 299 28.17 -9.64 -19.54
N VAL A 300 27.38 -8.56 -19.66
CA VAL A 300 26.79 -8.14 -20.95
C VAL A 300 27.82 -7.41 -21.82
N ALA A 301 27.66 -7.51 -23.14
CA ALA A 301 28.61 -6.91 -24.09
C ALA A 301 28.46 -5.38 -24.23
N GLU A 302 27.23 -4.87 -24.08
CA GLU A 302 26.89 -3.46 -24.10
C GLU A 302 25.84 -3.21 -23.03
N ASP A 303 25.89 -2.03 -22.39
CA ASP A 303 24.92 -1.65 -21.37
C ASP A 303 23.53 -1.48 -22.00
N GLY A 304 22.50 -2.03 -21.36
CA GLY A 304 21.15 -2.06 -21.94
C GLY A 304 20.16 -2.90 -21.15
N CYS A 305 18.90 -2.86 -21.59
CA CYS A 305 17.86 -3.74 -21.07
C CYS A 305 18.13 -5.19 -21.49
N GLY A 306 18.00 -6.12 -20.53
CA GLY A 306 18.15 -7.55 -20.80
C GLY A 306 17.80 -8.41 -19.60
N ALA A 307 17.87 -9.73 -19.78
CA ALA A 307 17.50 -10.70 -18.76
C ALA A 307 18.35 -10.54 -17.47
N PRO A 308 17.73 -10.46 -16.28
CA PRO A 308 18.45 -10.31 -15.02
C PRO A 308 19.52 -11.37 -14.77
N VAL A 309 20.58 -10.99 -14.05
CA VAL A 309 21.77 -11.82 -13.81
C VAL A 309 21.91 -12.15 -12.33
N ALA A 310 21.97 -13.44 -12.00
CA ALA A 310 22.20 -13.94 -10.65
C ALA A 310 23.50 -13.36 -10.03
N PRO A 311 23.52 -13.04 -8.71
CA PRO A 311 22.44 -13.25 -7.75
C PRO A 311 21.38 -12.12 -7.71
N HIS A 312 21.51 -11.09 -8.54
CA HIS A 312 20.63 -9.91 -8.55
C HIS A 312 19.40 -10.09 -9.47
N ASP A 313 18.95 -11.32 -9.68
CA ASP A 313 17.87 -11.69 -10.59
C ASP A 313 16.52 -11.91 -9.89
N GLY A 314 16.43 -11.54 -8.61
CA GLY A 314 15.22 -11.69 -7.80
C GLY A 314 14.88 -13.15 -7.41
N SER A 315 15.71 -14.12 -7.81
CA SER A 315 15.48 -15.53 -7.52
C SER A 315 15.66 -15.87 -6.04
N SER A 316 16.59 -15.19 -5.36
CA SER A 316 16.81 -15.32 -3.91
C SER A 316 15.72 -14.61 -3.11
N ALA A 317 15.28 -15.25 -2.03
CA ALA A 317 14.42 -14.62 -1.03
C ALA A 317 15.28 -13.72 -0.13
N GLY A 318 14.82 -12.48 0.06
CA GLY A 318 15.42 -11.54 1.00
C GLY A 318 14.53 -11.27 2.21
N ALA A 319 15.07 -10.54 3.15
CA ALA A 319 14.34 -9.96 4.28
C ALA A 319 14.77 -8.51 4.47
N TRP A 320 13.93 -7.69 5.08
CA TRP A 320 14.27 -6.30 5.38
C TRP A 320 14.05 -5.97 6.86
N SER A 321 14.76 -4.95 7.33
CA SER A 321 14.50 -4.32 8.62
C SER A 321 14.75 -2.82 8.51
N TYR A 322 13.90 -2.03 9.17
CA TYR A 322 14.05 -0.58 9.24
C TYR A 322 14.21 -0.14 10.70
N ASP A 323 15.27 0.58 10.98
CA ASP A 323 15.52 1.25 12.25
C ASP A 323 15.24 2.74 12.09
N GLY A 324 14.04 3.16 12.49
CA GLY A 324 13.63 4.56 12.41
C GLY A 324 14.36 5.50 13.36
N ALA A 325 15.04 4.99 14.40
CA ALA A 325 15.84 5.82 15.29
C ALA A 325 17.24 6.07 14.71
N ALA A 326 17.81 5.07 14.03
CA ALA A 326 19.06 5.21 13.28
C ALA A 326 18.86 5.84 11.90
N GLY A 327 17.63 5.81 11.37
CA GLY A 327 17.33 6.22 10.01
C GLY A 327 17.93 5.28 8.97
N THR A 328 17.90 3.97 9.20
CA THR A 328 18.52 2.99 8.30
C THR A 328 17.56 1.88 7.88
N LEU A 329 17.72 1.42 6.64
CA LEU A 329 17.01 0.29 6.05
C LEU A 329 18.03 -0.77 5.64
N ALA A 330 17.97 -1.94 6.26
CA ALA A 330 18.82 -3.08 5.92
C ALA A 330 18.04 -4.10 5.09
N LEU A 331 18.64 -4.54 3.99
CA LEU A 331 18.21 -5.69 3.21
C LEU A 331 19.16 -6.84 3.47
N ASN A 332 18.62 -8.03 3.72
CA ASN A 332 19.36 -9.26 3.97
C ASN A 332 18.97 -10.29 2.92
N GLY A 333 19.95 -11.09 2.48
CA GLY A 333 19.80 -12.08 1.43
C GLY A 333 20.64 -11.71 0.22
N LEU A 334 21.52 -12.64 -0.17
CA LEU A 334 22.41 -12.50 -1.33
C LEU A 334 21.70 -11.96 -2.57
N GLY A 335 22.19 -10.83 -3.08
CA GLY A 335 21.69 -10.19 -4.29
C GLY A 335 20.49 -9.25 -4.10
N SER A 336 20.06 -8.99 -2.85
CA SER A 336 19.01 -7.99 -2.56
C SER A 336 19.56 -6.56 -2.66
N PHE A 337 18.81 -5.65 -3.31
CA PHE A 337 19.21 -4.24 -3.46
C PHE A 337 18.01 -3.30 -3.65
N LEU A 338 18.19 -2.02 -3.33
CA LEU A 338 17.38 -0.88 -3.80
C LEU A 338 18.17 -0.05 -4.83
N GLY A 339 17.49 0.44 -5.85
CA GLY A 339 18.10 1.26 -6.90
C GLY A 339 18.96 0.43 -7.83
N VAL A 340 20.26 0.29 -7.55
CA VAL A 340 21.21 -0.42 -8.43
C VAL A 340 21.97 -1.52 -7.68
N PRO A 341 22.14 -2.73 -8.25
CA PRO A 341 22.77 -3.84 -7.53
C PRO A 341 24.28 -3.66 -7.27
N LYS A 342 24.96 -2.79 -8.03
CA LYS A 342 26.40 -2.56 -7.82
C LYS A 342 26.72 -1.77 -6.56
N ALA A 343 25.77 -0.99 -6.03
CA ALA A 343 26.03 -0.12 -4.89
C ALA A 343 25.91 -0.91 -3.59
N VAL A 344 27.03 -1.13 -2.90
CA VAL A 344 27.08 -1.85 -1.62
C VAL A 344 27.85 -1.04 -0.57
N ASN A 345 27.72 -1.39 0.71
CA ASN A 345 28.35 -0.63 1.79
C ASN A 345 29.89 -0.65 1.66
N GLY A 346 30.46 0.50 1.29
CA GLY A 346 31.90 0.71 1.18
C GLY A 346 32.54 0.37 -0.17
N ALA A 347 31.77 -0.07 -1.17
CA ALA A 347 32.29 -0.37 -2.51
C ALA A 347 31.21 -0.29 -3.61
N GLU A 348 31.65 -0.20 -4.87
CA GLU A 348 30.86 -0.62 -6.02
C GLU A 348 31.34 -1.99 -6.50
N LEU A 349 30.41 -2.91 -6.76
CA LEU A 349 30.74 -4.24 -7.26
C LEU A 349 31.33 -4.18 -8.67
N THR A 350 32.30 -5.03 -8.93
CA THR A 350 32.87 -5.26 -10.28
C THR A 350 32.63 -6.67 -10.80
N ASP A 351 32.08 -7.56 -9.96
CA ASP A 351 31.74 -8.94 -10.27
C ASP A 351 30.45 -9.31 -9.50
N PRO A 352 29.41 -9.88 -10.15
CA PRO A 352 28.19 -10.33 -9.48
C PRO A 352 28.43 -11.34 -8.35
N ALA A 353 29.51 -12.13 -8.41
CA ALA A 353 29.83 -13.11 -7.39
C ALA A 353 30.27 -12.50 -6.04
N ASP A 354 30.63 -11.21 -6.04
CA ASP A 354 31.05 -10.47 -4.84
C ASP A 354 29.86 -9.82 -4.10
N ALA A 355 28.62 -10.13 -4.49
CA ALA A 355 27.42 -9.63 -3.83
C ALA A 355 27.44 -9.99 -2.32
N PRO A 356 27.19 -9.02 -1.42
CA PRO A 356 27.12 -9.29 0.01
C PRO A 356 25.79 -9.96 0.40
N GLU A 357 25.77 -10.60 1.58
CA GLU A 357 24.56 -11.15 2.20
C GLU A 357 23.65 -10.06 2.81
N SER A 358 24.14 -8.83 2.93
CA SER A 358 23.39 -7.72 3.49
C SER A 358 23.87 -6.39 2.92
N VAL A 359 22.93 -5.48 2.69
CA VAL A 359 23.17 -4.09 2.28
C VAL A 359 22.33 -3.19 3.17
N THR A 360 22.91 -2.11 3.68
CA THR A 360 22.23 -1.11 4.52
C THR A 360 22.21 0.24 3.82
N TYR A 361 21.06 0.89 3.83
CA TYR A 361 20.84 2.21 3.29
C TYR A 361 20.55 3.21 4.40
N ASP A 362 21.02 4.44 4.23
CA ASP A 362 20.59 5.57 5.04
C ASP A 362 19.28 6.12 4.47
N VAL A 363 18.23 6.15 5.27
CA VAL A 363 16.91 6.66 4.88
C VAL A 363 16.87 8.16 5.18
N VAL A 364 16.88 8.96 4.11
CA VAL A 364 16.97 10.42 4.16
C VAL A 364 15.58 11.03 4.28
N GLU A 365 14.64 10.52 3.49
CA GLU A 365 13.26 10.94 3.49
C GLU A 365 12.37 9.72 3.37
N LEU A 366 11.29 9.70 4.15
CA LEU A 366 10.29 8.65 4.09
C LEU A 366 8.93 9.29 4.33
N ILE A 367 8.23 9.53 3.22
CA ILE A 367 6.91 10.16 3.19
C ILE A 367 5.92 9.24 2.48
N GLU A 368 4.64 9.62 2.49
CA GLU A 368 3.63 8.85 1.77
C GLU A 368 3.94 8.84 0.27
N GLY A 369 4.14 7.65 -0.29
CA GLY A 369 4.38 7.46 -1.71
C GLY A 369 5.81 7.72 -2.19
N SER A 370 6.73 8.14 -1.32
CA SER A 370 8.13 8.38 -1.69
C SER A 370 9.10 8.00 -0.57
N ILE A 371 10.20 7.35 -0.94
CA ILE A 371 11.36 7.10 -0.07
C ILE A 371 12.63 7.55 -0.78
N THR A 372 13.45 8.33 -0.08
CA THR A 372 14.80 8.69 -0.51
C THR A 372 15.81 7.96 0.36
N VAL A 373 16.65 7.15 -0.26
CA VAL A 373 17.71 6.40 0.41
C VAL A 373 19.08 6.74 -0.17
N ARG A 374 20.11 6.63 0.66
CA ARG A 374 21.51 6.82 0.27
C ARG A 374 22.38 5.65 0.69
N ILE A 375 23.46 5.44 -0.05
CA ILE A 375 24.46 4.43 0.30
C ILE A 375 25.87 4.92 -0.02
N ASN A 376 26.75 4.81 0.97
CA ASN A 376 28.17 5.11 0.82
C ASN A 376 28.90 3.92 0.20
N VAL A 377 29.52 4.13 -0.96
CA VAL A 377 30.28 3.12 -1.71
C VAL A 377 31.80 3.27 -1.54
N GLY A 378 32.23 3.92 -0.45
CA GLY A 378 33.62 4.17 -0.08
C GLY A 378 34.27 5.32 -0.86
N GLY A 379 34.14 5.30 -2.19
CA GLY A 379 34.65 6.35 -3.08
C GLY A 379 33.68 7.51 -3.31
N GLY A 380 32.40 7.34 -2.99
CA GLY A 380 31.34 8.31 -3.21
C GLY A 380 30.02 7.83 -2.60
N TRP A 381 28.92 8.47 -2.99
CA TRP A 381 27.58 8.21 -2.48
C TRP A 381 26.59 8.06 -3.62
N TRP A 382 25.75 7.03 -3.53
CA TRP A 382 24.54 6.92 -4.33
C TRP A 382 23.34 7.47 -3.57
N GLU A 383 22.41 8.06 -4.30
CA GLU A 383 21.07 8.46 -3.87
C GLU A 383 20.04 7.82 -4.79
N PHE A 384 18.98 7.25 -4.19
CA PHE A 384 17.84 6.69 -4.89
C PHE A 384 16.57 7.27 -4.30
N GLU A 385 15.72 7.85 -5.15
CA GLU A 385 14.34 8.15 -4.79
C GLU A 385 13.47 7.06 -5.40
N LEU A 386 12.62 6.44 -4.59
CA LEU A 386 11.66 5.45 -5.04
C LEU A 386 10.24 5.97 -4.82
N ALA A 387 9.41 5.83 -5.83
CA ALA A 387 7.98 6.10 -5.75
C ALA A 387 7.23 4.79 -5.47
N LYS A 388 6.17 4.88 -4.66
CA LYS A 388 5.30 3.74 -4.39
C LYS A 388 4.50 3.40 -5.66
N ASP A 389 4.48 2.12 -6.02
CA ASP A 389 3.73 1.60 -7.18
C ASP A 389 2.23 1.49 -6.90
#